data_AF-A0A498RCC9-F1
#
_entry.id   AF-A0A498RCC9-F1
#
_cell.length_a   1.000
_cell.length_b   1.000
_cell.length_c   1.000
_cell.angle_alpha   90.00
_cell.angle_beta   90.00
_cell.angle_gamma   90.00
#
_symmetry.space_group_name_H-M   'P 1'
#
loop_
_entity.id
_entity.type
_entity.pdbx_description
1 polymer ?
#
loop_
_entity_poly.entity_id
_entity_poly.type
_entity_poly.pdbx_seq_one_letter_code
_entity_poly.pdbx_strand_id
1 'polypeptide(L)'
;MKNVYDQVQLFYEEDSWTSAVKREWVEGYLRQKAWQGADDKELTDDWRNLEMFLQYLTYAGHSYSGELEVMPPQEYSQAVTWMGKYMEGFNVTLKPVKKFFSVLLSFYQYLAGKKIINNMGLLQEAAQAIAGGSKLDLNVVGVDPMLPASHTIITDDWDTADDETVETLMNRLGDCFQQEQFIDDFERAMLLYSGPMQNVPDDEYDEFWLGFWDYFLFDYHLLNNDDTPLTHFYKTYKENVSVEERRMLEDLLQAQFTVFYITRVINQDWVDCVNLFTGEHIKLPHPDFDYKKMKKLIFYGHVFSEGMVIVNYVTSMEISPKLRRRIKEEVTRQKEIFSIQVPGATWEEFFSRHAITVRHTFDVFGTMAKVNVTPFNQMERVFPEIAAPKAVNQDVMVLLSGQMRQLGFSAHDVKLAGQLWHQFNQLNPVVVRKPAVWAAATVHAYSAINASHVLSADSLAEVFGVSASSVYTNRNRLYKVLELEKFDPRFLSEEGFLFSLFST
;
A
#
# COMPACT_ATOMS: atom_id res chain seq x y z
N MET A 1 22.61 -38.20 -28.15
CA MET A 1 22.21 -37.96 -26.75
C MET A 1 22.73 -36.59 -26.39
N LYS A 2 21.85 -35.64 -26.06
CA LYS A 2 22.27 -34.36 -25.51
C LYS A 2 22.89 -34.64 -24.14
N ASN A 3 24.17 -34.32 -23.96
CA ASN A 3 24.83 -34.46 -22.66
C ASN A 3 24.03 -33.60 -21.64
N VAL A 4 24.08 -33.94 -20.35
CA VAL A 4 23.39 -33.17 -19.30
C VAL A 4 23.74 -31.67 -19.38
N TYR A 5 24.98 -31.32 -19.75
CA TYR A 5 25.39 -29.93 -19.94
C TYR A 5 24.71 -29.25 -21.12
N ASP A 6 24.41 -29.98 -22.20
CA ASP A 6 23.65 -29.43 -23.33
C ASP A 6 22.18 -29.17 -22.92
N GLN A 7 21.62 -30.01 -22.04
CA GLN A 7 20.26 -29.84 -21.52
C GLN A 7 20.19 -28.61 -20.60
N VAL A 8 21.18 -28.44 -19.72
CA VAL A 8 21.33 -27.23 -18.89
C VAL A 8 21.48 -26.00 -19.78
N GLN A 9 22.36 -26.03 -20.78
CA GLN A 9 22.58 -24.89 -21.66
C GLN A 9 21.29 -24.46 -22.37
N LEU A 10 20.54 -25.42 -22.94
CA LEU A 10 19.28 -25.14 -23.63
C LEU A 10 18.23 -24.51 -22.70
N PHE A 11 18.09 -25.03 -21.48
CA PHE A 11 17.16 -24.48 -20.49
C PHE A 11 17.44 -22.98 -20.22
N TYR A 12 18.70 -22.58 -20.14
CA TYR A 12 19.08 -21.18 -19.91
C TYR A 12 19.15 -20.32 -21.20
N GLU A 13 19.02 -20.90 -22.39
CA GLU A 13 19.06 -20.19 -23.68
C GLU A 13 17.67 -19.98 -24.29
N GLU A 14 16.73 -20.89 -24.05
CA GLU A 14 15.36 -20.82 -24.58
C GLU A 14 14.46 -19.81 -23.81
N ASP A 15 14.88 -19.41 -22.61
CA ASP A 15 14.11 -18.58 -21.68
C ASP A 15 14.81 -17.23 -21.40
N SER A 16 14.21 -16.10 -21.79
CA SER A 16 14.79 -14.75 -21.63
C SER A 16 14.56 -14.12 -20.25
N TRP A 17 14.61 -14.92 -19.18
CA TRP A 17 14.25 -14.48 -17.82
C TRP A 17 15.45 -14.58 -16.86
N THR A 18 15.47 -13.74 -15.83
CA THR A 18 16.48 -13.76 -14.77
C THR A 18 16.23 -14.94 -13.82
N SER A 19 16.90 -16.07 -14.05
CA SER A 19 16.84 -17.24 -13.15
C SER A 19 17.55 -16.97 -11.81
N ALA A 20 16.88 -17.34 -10.71
CA ALA A 20 17.40 -17.24 -9.33
C ALA A 20 18.69 -18.02 -9.10
N VAL A 21 18.81 -19.15 -9.80
CA VAL A 21 20.00 -19.98 -9.82
C VAL A 21 20.76 -19.69 -11.09
N LYS A 22 22.05 -19.37 -10.99
CA LYS A 22 22.88 -19.14 -12.19
C LYS A 22 23.24 -20.46 -12.86
N ARG A 23 23.28 -20.46 -14.19
CA ARG A 23 23.74 -21.62 -15.01
C ARG A 23 25.06 -22.21 -14.51
N GLU A 24 26.03 -21.35 -14.22
CA GLU A 24 27.36 -21.73 -13.73
C GLU A 24 27.33 -22.51 -12.40
N TRP A 25 26.32 -22.29 -11.55
CA TRP A 25 26.15 -23.00 -10.28
C TRP A 25 25.66 -24.42 -10.51
N VAL A 26 24.67 -24.59 -11.39
CA VAL A 26 24.15 -25.91 -11.79
C VAL A 26 25.24 -26.73 -12.48
N GLU A 27 25.90 -26.15 -13.49
CA GLU A 27 26.99 -26.84 -14.18
C GLU A 27 28.14 -27.19 -13.23
N GLY A 28 28.47 -26.28 -12.30
CA GLY A 28 29.49 -26.50 -11.29
C GLY A 28 29.14 -27.65 -10.33
N TYR A 29 27.87 -27.75 -9.91
CA TYR A 29 27.37 -28.84 -9.10
C TYR A 29 27.42 -30.19 -9.83
N LEU A 30 26.92 -30.23 -11.07
CA LEU A 30 26.91 -31.45 -11.89
C LEU A 30 28.34 -31.91 -12.21
N ARG A 31 29.27 -30.98 -12.47
CA ARG A 31 30.71 -31.30 -12.60
C ARG A 31 31.25 -31.90 -11.31
N GLN A 32 30.94 -31.32 -10.15
CA GLN A 32 31.41 -31.90 -8.88
C GLN A 32 30.87 -33.31 -8.65
N LYS A 33 29.61 -33.59 -8.98
CA LYS A 33 29.02 -34.94 -8.94
C LYS A 33 29.72 -35.91 -9.90
N ALA A 34 29.98 -35.48 -11.13
CA ALA A 34 30.71 -36.27 -12.12
C ALA A 34 32.12 -36.62 -11.62
N TRP A 35 32.82 -35.65 -11.00
CA TRP A 35 34.13 -35.86 -10.38
C TRP A 35 34.09 -36.80 -9.16
N GLN A 36 32.96 -36.88 -8.46
CA GLN A 36 32.71 -37.82 -7.37
C GLN A 36 32.30 -39.23 -7.87
N GLY A 37 32.24 -39.43 -9.19
CA GLY A 37 31.98 -40.72 -9.83
C GLY A 37 30.53 -40.96 -10.28
N ALA A 38 29.67 -39.92 -10.29
CA ALA A 38 28.31 -40.05 -10.80
C ALA A 38 28.30 -40.33 -12.32
N ASP A 39 27.46 -41.26 -12.76
CA ASP A 39 27.31 -41.59 -14.18
C ASP A 39 26.35 -40.62 -14.91
N ASP A 40 26.32 -40.67 -16.24
CA ASP A 40 25.47 -39.77 -17.07
C ASP A 40 23.98 -39.88 -16.73
N LYS A 41 23.52 -41.05 -16.28
CA LYS A 41 22.12 -41.27 -15.92
C LYS A 41 21.82 -40.60 -14.57
N GLU A 42 22.71 -40.72 -13.61
CA GLU A 42 22.62 -40.06 -12.31
C GLU A 42 22.66 -38.53 -12.46
N LEU A 43 23.55 -38.01 -13.32
CA LEU A 43 23.64 -36.58 -13.59
C LEU A 43 22.37 -36.05 -14.29
N THR A 44 21.82 -36.80 -15.24
CA THR A 44 20.56 -36.43 -15.91
C THR A 44 19.38 -36.47 -14.94
N ASP A 45 19.34 -37.44 -14.03
CA ASP A 45 18.30 -37.54 -13.00
C ASP A 45 18.38 -36.40 -11.98
N ASP A 46 19.59 -36.04 -11.53
CA ASP A 46 19.82 -34.89 -10.66
C ASP A 46 19.43 -33.58 -11.39
N TRP A 47 19.81 -33.42 -12.66
CA TRP A 47 19.40 -32.26 -13.46
C TRP A 47 17.88 -32.16 -13.59
N ARG A 48 17.16 -33.25 -13.88
CA ARG A 48 15.70 -33.23 -13.98
C ARG A 48 15.03 -32.75 -12.69
N ASN A 49 15.54 -33.13 -11.52
CA ASN A 49 15.02 -32.65 -10.24
C ASN A 49 15.29 -31.16 -10.02
N LEU A 50 16.47 -30.67 -10.42
CA LEU A 50 16.79 -29.25 -10.37
C LEU A 50 15.94 -28.45 -11.37
N GLU A 51 15.80 -28.93 -12.60
CA GLU A 51 14.98 -28.31 -13.65
C GLU A 51 13.52 -28.09 -13.18
N MET A 52 12.89 -29.11 -12.57
CA MET A 52 11.54 -28.98 -12.01
C MET A 52 11.46 -27.90 -10.92
N PHE A 53 12.49 -27.81 -10.06
CA PHE A 53 12.55 -26.76 -9.03
C PHE A 53 12.74 -25.36 -9.63
N LEU A 54 13.58 -25.23 -10.67
CA LEU A 54 13.80 -23.96 -11.36
C LEU A 54 12.53 -23.48 -12.08
N GLN A 55 11.79 -24.40 -12.72
CA GLN A 55 10.51 -24.06 -13.35
C GLN A 55 9.46 -23.63 -12.32
N TYR A 56 9.44 -24.28 -11.15
CA TYR A 56 8.59 -23.86 -10.04
C TYR A 56 8.96 -22.44 -9.56
N LEU A 57 10.26 -22.16 -9.36
CA LEU A 57 10.72 -20.82 -8.97
C LEU A 57 10.29 -19.74 -9.95
N THR A 58 10.29 -20.04 -11.24
CA THR A 58 9.77 -19.14 -12.27
C THR A 58 8.26 -18.95 -12.16
N TYR A 59 7.51 -20.02 -11.90
CA TYR A 59 6.06 -19.97 -11.71
C TYR A 59 5.66 -19.15 -10.46
N ALA A 60 6.38 -19.31 -9.36
CA ALA A 60 6.10 -18.65 -8.09
C ALA A 60 6.34 -17.14 -8.11
N GLY A 61 6.87 -16.59 -9.21
CA GLY A 61 7.20 -15.17 -9.33
C GLY A 61 8.43 -14.78 -8.50
N HIS A 62 8.81 -13.50 -8.56
CA HIS A 62 10.10 -13.00 -8.06
C HIS A 62 10.35 -13.14 -6.55
N SER A 63 9.38 -13.60 -5.75
CA SER A 63 9.40 -13.66 -4.28
C SER A 63 10.62 -14.39 -3.68
N TYR A 64 11.26 -15.30 -4.43
CA TYR A 64 12.48 -16.01 -3.96
C TYR A 64 13.61 -16.02 -4.99
N SER A 65 13.51 -15.17 -6.02
CA SER A 65 14.46 -15.16 -7.13
C SER A 65 15.84 -14.58 -6.78
N GLY A 66 15.99 -13.96 -5.60
CA GLY A 66 17.27 -13.46 -5.08
C GLY A 66 17.86 -14.26 -3.91
N GLU A 67 17.05 -15.05 -3.20
CA GLU A 67 17.38 -15.51 -1.83
C GLU A 67 16.95 -16.97 -1.57
N LEU A 68 17.64 -17.94 -2.18
CA LEU A 68 17.35 -19.37 -1.95
C LEU A 68 17.40 -19.80 -0.47
N GLU A 69 18.13 -19.07 0.37
CA GLU A 69 18.34 -19.37 1.78
C GLU A 69 17.11 -19.15 2.66
N VAL A 70 16.12 -18.44 2.11
CA VAL A 70 15.05 -17.81 2.86
C VAL A 70 13.68 -18.37 2.52
N MET A 71 13.65 -19.28 1.55
CA MET A 71 12.48 -20.01 1.14
C MET A 71 11.89 -20.79 2.33
N PRO A 72 10.64 -20.49 2.74
CA PRO A 72 10.02 -21.13 3.89
C PRO A 72 9.69 -22.61 3.62
N PRO A 73 9.61 -23.48 4.65
CA PRO A 73 9.27 -24.89 4.49
C PRO A 73 7.99 -25.17 3.69
N GLN A 74 7.00 -24.29 3.77
CA GLN A 74 5.71 -24.38 3.06
C GLN A 74 5.87 -24.19 1.57
N GLU A 75 6.79 -23.32 1.15
CA GLU A 75 7.08 -23.07 -0.26
C GLU A 75 7.60 -24.34 -0.93
N TYR A 76 8.38 -25.16 -0.23
CA TYR A 76 8.78 -26.47 -0.73
C TYR A 76 7.61 -27.46 -0.81
N SER A 77 6.57 -27.31 0.03
CA SER A 77 5.34 -28.10 -0.09
C SER A 77 4.52 -27.67 -1.30
N GLN A 78 4.41 -26.37 -1.54
CA GLN A 78 3.78 -25.80 -2.73
C GLN A 78 4.53 -26.24 -4.00
N ALA A 79 5.87 -26.23 -3.97
CA ALA A 79 6.70 -26.75 -5.06
C ALA A 79 6.37 -28.21 -5.37
N VAL A 80 6.29 -29.07 -4.35
CA VAL A 80 5.94 -30.49 -4.52
C VAL A 80 4.52 -30.67 -5.08
N THR A 81 3.56 -29.87 -4.61
CA THR A 81 2.18 -29.89 -5.08
C THR A 81 2.07 -29.41 -6.52
N TRP A 82 2.74 -28.32 -6.86
CA TRP A 82 2.79 -27.75 -8.20
C TRP A 82 3.44 -28.72 -9.19
N MET A 83 4.58 -29.30 -8.83
CA MET A 83 5.25 -30.32 -9.65
C MET A 83 4.31 -31.51 -9.91
N GLY A 84 3.55 -31.95 -8.90
CA GLY A 84 2.56 -33.02 -9.04
C GLY A 84 1.43 -32.73 -10.02
N LYS A 85 1.06 -31.45 -10.17
CA LYS A 85 -0.05 -31.01 -11.00
C LYS A 85 0.39 -30.70 -12.43
N TYR A 86 1.59 -30.16 -12.61
CA TYR A 86 2.03 -29.59 -13.89
C TYR A 86 3.23 -30.30 -14.52
N MET A 87 4.04 -31.07 -13.77
CA MET A 87 5.22 -31.73 -14.30
C MET A 87 4.95 -33.18 -14.71
N GLU A 88 5.10 -33.45 -16.01
CA GLU A 88 4.88 -34.79 -16.55
C GLU A 88 5.89 -35.81 -15.97
N GLY A 89 5.35 -36.85 -15.33
CA GLY A 89 6.13 -37.93 -14.72
C GLY A 89 6.60 -37.69 -13.29
N PHE A 90 6.22 -36.58 -12.65
CA PHE A 90 6.42 -36.38 -11.21
C PHE A 90 5.22 -36.90 -10.41
N ASN A 91 5.40 -38.00 -9.68
CA ASN A 91 4.36 -38.55 -8.81
C ASN A 91 4.56 -38.08 -7.37
N VAL A 92 3.57 -37.40 -6.80
CA VAL A 92 3.57 -36.93 -5.40
C VAL A 92 3.42 -38.11 -4.44
N THR A 93 4.51 -38.86 -4.30
CA THR A 93 4.64 -40.03 -3.43
C THR A 93 5.97 -39.96 -2.70
N LEU A 94 6.08 -40.67 -1.57
CA LEU A 94 7.21 -40.51 -0.65
C LEU A 94 8.58 -40.71 -1.31
N LYS A 95 8.69 -41.64 -2.27
CA LYS A 95 9.97 -41.97 -2.91
C LYS A 95 10.45 -40.87 -3.88
N PRO A 96 9.66 -40.41 -4.87
CA PRO A 96 10.01 -39.25 -5.70
C PRO A 96 10.29 -37.97 -4.90
N VAL A 97 9.47 -37.65 -3.89
CA VAL A 97 9.65 -36.43 -3.08
C VAL A 97 10.92 -36.53 -2.22
N LYS A 98 11.23 -37.69 -1.62
CA LYS A 98 12.53 -37.91 -0.95
C LYS A 98 13.71 -37.72 -1.90
N LYS A 99 13.61 -38.23 -3.13
CA LYS A 99 14.66 -38.07 -4.14
C LYS A 99 14.82 -36.59 -4.50
N PHE A 100 13.73 -35.87 -4.73
CA PHE A 100 13.73 -34.42 -4.98
C PHE A 100 14.47 -33.66 -3.87
N PHE A 101 14.06 -33.82 -2.61
CA PHE A 101 14.74 -33.17 -1.48
C PHE A 101 16.20 -33.60 -1.34
N SER A 102 16.55 -34.86 -1.61
CA SER A 102 17.94 -35.31 -1.55
C SER A 102 18.84 -34.62 -2.59
N VAL A 103 18.32 -34.34 -3.78
CA VAL A 103 19.04 -33.61 -4.82
C VAL A 103 19.18 -32.14 -4.43
N LEU A 104 18.10 -31.50 -3.97
CA LEU A 104 18.15 -30.12 -3.51
C LEU A 104 19.11 -29.92 -2.33
N LEU A 105 19.07 -30.80 -1.32
CA LEU A 105 19.99 -30.75 -0.18
C LEU A 105 21.44 -30.89 -0.63
N SER A 106 21.72 -31.81 -1.56
CA SER A 106 23.06 -31.98 -2.12
C SER A 106 23.50 -30.75 -2.93
N PHE A 107 22.59 -30.08 -3.60
CA PHE A 107 22.84 -28.85 -4.36
C PHE A 107 23.10 -27.66 -3.43
N TYR A 108 22.28 -27.45 -2.40
CA TYR A 108 22.48 -26.39 -1.41
C TYR A 108 23.78 -26.60 -0.64
N GLN A 109 24.12 -27.84 -0.29
CA GLN A 109 25.42 -28.15 0.32
C GLN A 109 26.60 -27.78 -0.59
N TYR A 110 26.47 -27.97 -1.91
CA TYR A 110 27.46 -27.50 -2.88
C TYR A 110 27.58 -25.98 -2.88
N LEU A 111 26.46 -25.25 -2.95
CA LEU A 111 26.43 -23.79 -2.92
C LEU A 111 27.03 -23.23 -1.63
N ALA A 112 26.71 -23.84 -0.49
CA ALA A 112 27.26 -23.48 0.81
C ALA A 112 28.78 -23.70 0.87
N GLY A 113 29.26 -24.82 0.32
CA GLY A 113 30.70 -25.10 0.17
C GLY A 113 31.44 -24.09 -0.70
N LYS A 114 30.73 -23.42 -1.64
CA LYS A 114 31.24 -22.34 -2.48
C LYS A 114 31.03 -20.94 -1.88
N LYS A 115 30.41 -20.83 -0.70
CA LYS A 115 29.99 -19.56 -0.07
C LYS A 115 29.07 -18.73 -0.96
N ILE A 116 28.29 -19.40 -1.81
CA ILE A 116 27.23 -18.79 -2.60
C ILE A 116 25.99 -18.59 -1.72
N ILE A 117 25.75 -19.56 -0.83
CA ILE A 117 24.75 -19.45 0.23
C ILE A 117 25.37 -19.65 1.62
N ASN A 118 24.75 -19.13 2.67
CA ASN A 118 25.17 -19.23 4.06
C ASN A 118 24.31 -20.19 4.89
N ASN A 119 23.05 -20.41 4.52
CA ASN A 119 22.11 -21.25 5.25
C ASN A 119 21.39 -22.27 4.34
N MET A 120 21.10 -23.46 4.90
CA MET A 120 20.24 -24.48 4.29
C MET A 120 19.26 -25.10 5.31
N GLY A 121 19.11 -24.49 6.48
CA GLY A 121 18.31 -24.99 7.60
C GLY A 121 16.83 -25.14 7.25
N LEU A 122 16.27 -24.18 6.51
CA LEU A 122 14.87 -24.22 6.08
C LEU A 122 14.60 -25.36 5.12
N LEU A 123 15.51 -25.61 4.18
CA LEU A 123 15.43 -26.77 3.28
C LEU A 123 15.54 -28.09 4.06
N GLN A 124 16.39 -28.16 5.09
CA GLN A 124 16.53 -29.35 5.93
C GLN A 124 15.26 -29.60 6.75
N GLU A 125 14.69 -28.54 7.31
CA GLU A 125 13.42 -28.57 8.03
C GLU A 125 12.29 -29.02 7.11
N ALA A 126 12.17 -28.44 5.92
CA ALA A 126 11.19 -28.83 4.90
C ALA A 126 11.33 -30.29 4.51
N ALA A 127 12.55 -30.76 4.21
CA ALA A 127 12.80 -32.14 3.85
C ALA A 127 12.39 -33.11 4.97
N GLN A 128 12.65 -32.74 6.23
CA GLN A 128 12.31 -33.55 7.39
C GLN A 128 10.80 -33.53 7.70
N ALA A 129 10.15 -32.37 7.61
CA ALA A 129 8.72 -32.23 7.82
C ALA A 129 7.91 -32.93 6.73
N ILE A 130 8.23 -32.66 5.46
CA ILE A 130 7.47 -33.14 4.31
C ILE A 130 7.70 -34.63 4.05
N ALA A 131 8.96 -35.06 4.16
CA ALA A 131 9.38 -36.37 3.70
C ALA A 131 10.17 -37.18 4.74
N GLY A 132 10.40 -36.68 5.96
CA GLY A 132 11.14 -37.42 6.99
C GLY A 132 10.38 -38.63 7.56
N GLY A 133 9.06 -38.60 7.48
CA GLY A 133 8.17 -39.65 7.99
C GLY A 133 8.02 -40.90 7.11
N SER A 134 7.08 -41.77 7.52
CA SER A 134 6.63 -42.95 6.77
C SER A 134 5.54 -42.64 5.75
N LYS A 135 4.94 -41.45 5.83
CA LYS A 135 3.98 -40.88 4.87
C LYS A 135 4.45 -39.47 4.50
N LEU A 136 3.96 -38.97 3.36
CA LEU A 136 4.14 -37.59 2.97
C LEU A 136 3.22 -36.70 3.80
N ASP A 137 3.74 -35.55 4.23
CA ASP A 137 2.97 -34.48 4.83
C ASP A 137 3.19 -33.20 4.03
N LEU A 138 2.17 -32.77 3.27
CA LEU A 138 2.22 -31.52 2.52
C LEU A 138 1.55 -30.37 3.27
N ASN A 139 1.02 -30.63 4.47
CA ASN A 139 0.39 -29.63 5.32
C ASN A 139 1.42 -29.09 6.31
N VAL A 140 2.63 -28.79 5.81
CA VAL A 140 3.67 -28.19 6.65
C VAL A 140 3.23 -26.76 6.94
N VAL A 141 2.91 -26.50 8.20
CA VAL A 141 2.78 -25.16 8.77
C VAL A 141 4.19 -24.75 9.17
N GLY A 142 4.79 -23.84 8.43
CA GLY A 142 6.05 -23.23 8.85
C GLY A 142 5.78 -21.91 9.57
N VAL A 143 6.68 -21.58 10.47
CA VAL A 143 6.85 -20.20 10.91
C VAL A 143 7.63 -19.52 9.79
N ASP A 144 7.05 -18.52 9.14
CA ASP A 144 7.66 -17.80 8.02
C ASP A 144 9.04 -17.23 8.41
N PRO A 145 10.16 -17.76 7.87
CA PRO A 145 11.48 -17.32 8.30
C PRO A 145 12.00 -16.12 7.53
N MET A 146 11.23 -15.52 6.60
CA MET A 146 11.72 -14.34 5.86
C MET A 146 10.70 -13.33 5.37
N LEU A 147 9.75 -13.07 6.24
CA LEU A 147 9.39 -11.68 6.48
C LEU A 147 10.54 -11.04 7.29
N PRO A 148 11.24 -9.98 6.81
CA PRO A 148 11.76 -9.01 7.77
C PRO A 148 10.57 -8.65 8.65
N ALA A 149 10.75 -8.69 9.98
CA ALA A 149 9.67 -8.55 10.95
C ALA A 149 8.83 -7.27 10.72
N SER A 150 7.91 -7.33 9.76
CA SER A 150 6.67 -6.58 9.71
C SER A 150 5.85 -7.26 10.78
N HIS A 151 5.75 -6.60 11.92
CA HIS A 151 4.92 -7.08 13.00
C HIS A 151 3.45 -6.95 12.58
N THR A 152 2.96 -7.95 11.87
CA THR A 152 1.55 -8.31 11.96
C THR A 152 1.39 -8.88 13.35
N ILE A 153 1.01 -8.01 14.28
CA ILE A 153 0.63 -8.43 15.61
C ILE A 153 -0.72 -9.12 15.47
N ILE A 154 -0.74 -10.41 15.15
CA ILE A 154 -1.95 -11.23 15.16
C ILE A 154 -2.26 -11.53 16.63
N THR A 155 -3.35 -10.95 17.16
CA THR A 155 -3.91 -11.33 18.46
C THR A 155 -4.68 -12.64 18.37
N ASP A 156 -4.57 -13.46 19.43
CA ASP A 156 -5.20 -14.77 19.68
C ASP A 156 -6.75 -14.87 19.52
N ASP A 157 -7.48 -13.82 19.12
CA ASP A 157 -8.94 -13.89 18.91
C ASP A 157 -9.35 -14.18 17.44
N TRP A 158 -8.37 -14.31 16.54
CA TRP A 158 -8.56 -14.94 15.21
C TRP A 158 -8.56 -16.47 15.25
N ASP A 159 -8.53 -17.09 16.44
CA ASP A 159 -8.61 -18.55 16.65
C ASP A 159 -9.92 -19.21 16.12
N THR A 160 -10.81 -18.43 15.50
CA THR A 160 -12.05 -18.91 14.85
C THR A 160 -12.11 -18.66 13.34
N ALA A 161 -11.19 -17.87 12.80
CA ALA A 161 -11.07 -17.59 11.37
C ALA A 161 -9.88 -18.38 10.83
N ASP A 162 -10.13 -19.37 9.97
CA ASP A 162 -9.07 -20.11 9.31
C ASP A 162 -8.23 -19.15 8.44
N ASP A 163 -6.90 -19.30 8.41
CA ASP A 163 -5.97 -18.49 7.61
C ASP A 163 -6.41 -18.45 6.12
N GLU A 164 -7.03 -19.55 5.65
CA GLU A 164 -7.64 -19.66 4.32
C GLU A 164 -8.75 -18.62 4.08
N THR A 165 -9.50 -18.25 5.11
CA THR A 165 -10.59 -17.25 5.02
C THR A 165 -10.03 -15.83 4.88
N VAL A 166 -8.96 -15.51 5.60
CA VAL A 166 -8.27 -14.21 5.50
C VAL A 166 -7.63 -14.06 4.12
N GLU A 167 -6.92 -15.10 3.66
CA GLU A 167 -6.29 -15.13 2.35
C GLU A 167 -7.34 -15.01 1.23
N THR A 168 -8.45 -15.73 1.34
CA THR A 168 -9.56 -15.65 0.37
C THR A 168 -10.15 -14.24 0.31
N LEU A 169 -10.39 -13.60 1.46
CA LEU A 169 -10.94 -12.25 1.52
C LEU A 169 -9.98 -11.23 0.90
N MET A 170 -8.69 -11.31 1.20
CA MET A 170 -7.66 -10.43 0.65
C MET A 170 -7.52 -10.60 -0.88
N ASN A 171 -7.52 -11.85 -1.37
CA ASN A 171 -7.50 -12.13 -2.81
C ASN A 171 -8.72 -11.54 -3.52
N ARG A 172 -9.92 -11.66 -2.94
CA ARG A 172 -11.15 -11.07 -3.49
C ARG A 172 -11.12 -9.55 -3.50
N LEU A 173 -10.54 -8.91 -2.48
CA LEU A 173 -10.33 -7.46 -2.45
C LEU A 173 -9.37 -7.04 -3.57
N GLY A 174 -8.25 -7.76 -3.72
CA GLY A 174 -7.29 -7.55 -4.81
C GLY A 174 -7.93 -7.67 -6.19
N ASP A 175 -8.62 -8.77 -6.46
CA ASP A 175 -9.33 -9.03 -7.73
C ASP A 175 -10.41 -7.98 -8.03
N CYS A 176 -11.07 -7.45 -7.00
CA CYS A 176 -12.09 -6.41 -7.16
C CYS A 176 -11.49 -5.11 -7.69
N PHE A 177 -10.41 -4.63 -7.07
CA PHE A 177 -9.83 -3.32 -7.38
C PHE A 177 -8.82 -3.34 -8.54
N GLN A 178 -8.49 -4.53 -9.07
CA GLN A 178 -7.76 -4.68 -10.34
C GLN A 178 -8.66 -4.56 -11.59
N GLN A 179 -9.98 -4.40 -11.43
CA GLN A 179 -10.91 -4.24 -12.55
C GLN A 179 -10.77 -2.89 -13.26
N GLU A 180 -11.05 -2.84 -14.56
CA GLU A 180 -10.88 -1.65 -15.41
C GLU A 180 -11.56 -0.39 -14.85
N GLN A 181 -12.70 -0.54 -14.17
CA GLN A 181 -13.45 0.59 -13.59
C GLN A 181 -12.73 1.32 -12.45
N PHE A 182 -11.69 0.71 -11.86
CA PHE A 182 -10.90 1.28 -10.76
C PHE A 182 -9.49 1.69 -11.17
N ILE A 183 -9.14 1.66 -12.47
CA ILE A 183 -7.80 2.04 -12.94
C ILE A 183 -7.47 3.48 -12.52
N ASP A 184 -8.37 4.44 -12.79
CA ASP A 184 -8.17 5.84 -12.42
C ASP A 184 -8.00 6.02 -10.89
N ASP A 185 -8.74 5.22 -10.12
CA ASP A 185 -8.64 5.20 -8.66
C ASP A 185 -7.28 4.68 -8.18
N PHE A 186 -6.81 3.59 -8.78
CA PHE A 186 -5.52 2.99 -8.45
C PHE A 186 -4.36 3.90 -8.84
N GLU A 187 -4.41 4.52 -10.02
CA GLU A 187 -3.41 5.49 -10.49
C GLU A 187 -3.35 6.72 -9.56
N ARG A 188 -4.50 7.28 -9.18
CA ARG A 188 -4.56 8.40 -8.23
C ARG A 188 -4.05 7.99 -6.85
N ALA A 189 -4.44 6.82 -6.35
CA ALA A 189 -3.96 6.31 -5.08
C ALA A 189 -2.43 6.17 -5.08
N MET A 190 -1.87 5.61 -6.16
CA MET A 190 -0.42 5.44 -6.32
C MET A 190 0.31 6.78 -6.34
N LEU A 191 -0.23 7.78 -7.04
CA LEU A 191 0.30 9.14 -7.05
C LEU A 191 0.30 9.77 -5.65
N LEU A 192 -0.81 9.64 -4.91
CA LEU A 192 -0.93 10.17 -3.56
C LEU A 192 -0.01 9.46 -2.56
N TYR A 193 0.15 8.14 -2.70
CA TYR A 193 0.99 7.34 -1.81
C TYR A 193 2.48 7.58 -2.05
N SER A 194 2.93 7.51 -3.30
CA SER A 194 4.34 7.78 -3.65
C SER A 194 4.74 9.25 -3.49
N GLY A 195 3.77 10.16 -3.57
CA GLY A 195 3.99 11.60 -3.49
C GLY A 195 4.79 12.18 -4.68
N PRO A 196 5.10 13.49 -4.66
CA PRO A 196 5.74 14.19 -5.77
C PRO A 196 7.14 13.70 -6.16
N MET A 197 7.80 12.91 -5.30
CA MET A 197 9.15 12.41 -5.56
C MET A 197 9.16 11.11 -6.38
N GLN A 198 8.00 10.46 -6.59
CA GLN A 198 7.77 9.32 -7.51
C GLN A 198 8.86 8.23 -7.52
N ASN A 199 9.38 7.83 -6.35
CA ASN A 199 10.33 6.72 -6.26
C ASN A 199 9.67 5.58 -5.47
N VAL A 200 9.41 4.45 -6.14
CA VAL A 200 9.29 3.16 -5.44
C VAL A 200 10.73 2.75 -5.12
N PRO A 201 11.12 2.63 -3.84
CA PRO A 201 12.48 2.20 -3.51
C PRO A 201 12.70 0.77 -4.02
N ASP A 202 13.75 0.55 -4.82
CA ASP A 202 14.11 -0.79 -5.34
C ASP A 202 14.46 -1.77 -4.20
N ASP A 203 14.85 -1.24 -3.03
CA ASP A 203 15.31 -1.95 -1.83
C ASP A 203 14.22 -2.21 -0.78
N GLU A 204 13.03 -1.61 -0.92
CA GLU A 204 11.90 -1.75 0.03
C GLU A 204 10.59 -2.10 -0.70
N TYR A 205 10.68 -2.83 -1.82
CA TYR A 205 9.55 -3.09 -2.72
C TYR A 205 8.36 -3.75 -2.01
N ASP A 206 8.59 -4.77 -1.17
CA ASP A 206 7.51 -5.47 -0.48
C ASP A 206 6.87 -4.63 0.63
N GLU A 207 7.68 -3.88 1.40
CA GLU A 207 7.19 -2.96 2.43
C GLU A 207 6.37 -1.81 1.80
N PHE A 208 6.80 -1.32 0.64
CA PHE A 208 6.07 -0.31 -0.12
C PHE A 208 4.66 -0.79 -0.47
N TRP A 209 4.53 -2.00 -1.02
CA TRP A 209 3.22 -2.55 -1.43
C TRP A 209 2.34 -2.89 -0.24
N LEU A 210 2.90 -3.41 0.85
CA LEU A 210 2.15 -3.64 2.09
C LEU A 210 1.56 -2.34 2.64
N GLY A 211 2.38 -1.28 2.74
CA GLY A 211 1.92 0.03 3.17
C GLY A 211 0.96 0.69 2.18
N PHE A 212 1.15 0.46 0.88
CA PHE A 212 0.24 0.96 -0.15
C PHE A 212 -1.14 0.32 -0.03
N TRP A 213 -1.24 -1.00 0.16
CA TRP A 213 -2.52 -1.69 0.31
C TRP A 213 -3.22 -1.31 1.62
N ASP A 214 -2.47 -1.12 2.72
CA ASP A 214 -3.01 -0.56 3.96
C ASP A 214 -3.59 0.84 3.75
N TYR A 215 -2.86 1.74 3.08
CA TYR A 215 -3.39 3.05 2.72
C TYR A 215 -4.60 2.94 1.78
N PHE A 216 -4.50 2.16 0.71
CA PHE A 216 -5.53 2.08 -0.32
C PHE A 216 -6.84 1.55 0.24
N LEU A 217 -6.81 0.47 1.02
CA LEU A 217 -8.05 -0.15 1.49
C LEU A 217 -8.79 0.71 2.53
N PHE A 218 -8.05 1.40 3.41
CA PHE A 218 -8.61 2.06 4.60
C PHE A 218 -8.70 3.58 4.49
N ASP A 219 -7.74 4.23 3.82
CA ASP A 219 -7.59 5.69 3.83
C ASP A 219 -7.89 6.35 2.48
N TYR A 220 -7.74 5.63 1.36
CA TYR A 220 -8.04 6.17 0.03
C TYR A 220 -9.55 6.36 -0.17
N HIS A 221 -9.95 7.40 -0.88
CA HIS A 221 -11.35 7.67 -1.21
C HIS A 221 -11.58 7.52 -2.71
N LEU A 222 -12.52 6.64 -3.08
CA LEU A 222 -12.89 6.39 -4.46
C LEU A 222 -13.45 7.66 -5.14
N LEU A 223 -13.03 7.90 -6.37
CA LEU A 223 -13.35 9.09 -7.15
C LEU A 223 -14.86 9.33 -7.27
N ASN A 224 -15.64 8.25 -7.47
CA ASN A 224 -17.06 8.37 -7.81
C ASN A 224 -17.98 8.67 -6.61
N ASN A 225 -17.74 8.02 -5.47
CA ASN A 225 -18.66 8.02 -4.34
C ASN A 225 -18.04 8.48 -3.02
N ASP A 226 -16.74 8.76 -2.98
CA ASP A 226 -16.01 9.18 -1.78
C ASP A 226 -16.02 8.13 -0.65
N ASP A 227 -16.32 6.87 -0.96
CA ASP A 227 -16.17 5.75 -0.03
C ASP A 227 -14.72 5.24 -0.06
N THR A 228 -14.25 4.69 1.06
CA THR A 228 -13.03 3.87 1.07
C THR A 228 -13.26 2.58 0.26
N PRO A 229 -12.25 1.99 -0.40
CA PRO A 229 -12.37 0.70 -1.06
C PRO A 229 -13.01 -0.39 -0.18
N LEU A 230 -12.63 -0.49 1.10
CA LEU A 230 -13.23 -1.46 2.02
C LEU A 230 -14.73 -1.24 2.23
N THR A 231 -15.13 0.01 2.52
CA THR A 231 -16.54 0.41 2.62
C THR A 231 -17.33 0.13 1.34
N HIS A 232 -16.74 0.42 0.17
CA HIS A 232 -17.36 0.14 -1.12
C HIS A 232 -17.57 -1.36 -1.32
N PHE A 233 -16.52 -2.16 -1.07
CA PHE A 233 -16.57 -3.61 -1.20
C PHE A 233 -17.65 -4.20 -0.29
N TYR A 234 -17.70 -3.79 0.98
CA TYR A 234 -18.74 -4.22 1.91
C TYR A 234 -20.15 -3.89 1.41
N LYS A 235 -20.39 -2.62 1.00
CA LYS A 235 -21.72 -2.21 0.50
C LYS A 235 -22.16 -3.01 -0.75
N THR A 236 -21.23 -3.33 -1.64
CA THR A 236 -21.50 -4.01 -2.91
C THR A 236 -21.64 -5.52 -2.76
N TYR A 237 -20.81 -6.15 -1.92
CA TYR A 237 -20.68 -7.61 -1.87
C TYR A 237 -21.13 -8.25 -0.55
N LYS A 238 -21.63 -7.48 0.44
CA LYS A 238 -22.04 -8.04 1.75
C LYS A 238 -22.98 -9.25 1.66
N GLU A 239 -23.85 -9.33 0.66
CA GLU A 239 -24.79 -10.44 0.48
C GLU A 239 -24.15 -11.68 -0.18
N ASN A 240 -22.98 -11.52 -0.81
CA ASN A 240 -22.24 -12.53 -1.58
C ASN A 240 -20.91 -12.93 -0.90
N VAL A 241 -20.75 -12.61 0.39
CA VAL A 241 -19.64 -13.06 1.25
C VAL A 241 -20.17 -14.04 2.28
N SER A 242 -19.32 -14.95 2.76
CA SER A 242 -19.66 -15.86 3.86
C SER A 242 -19.96 -15.08 5.15
N VAL A 243 -20.54 -15.76 6.15
CA VAL A 243 -20.84 -15.11 7.44
C VAL A 243 -19.54 -14.72 8.13
N GLU A 244 -18.50 -15.53 7.98
CA GLU A 244 -17.16 -15.34 8.53
C GLU A 244 -16.46 -14.16 7.84
N GLU A 245 -16.44 -14.11 6.50
CA GLU A 245 -15.92 -12.98 5.73
C GLU A 245 -16.65 -11.68 6.05
N ARG A 246 -17.98 -11.74 6.24
CA ARG A 246 -18.78 -10.56 6.60
C ARG A 246 -18.37 -10.00 7.95
N ARG A 247 -18.17 -10.85 8.96
CA ARG A 247 -17.72 -10.42 10.29
C ARG A 247 -16.33 -9.79 10.21
N MET A 248 -15.41 -10.41 9.49
CA MET A 248 -14.08 -9.82 9.25
C MET A 248 -14.17 -8.44 8.61
N LEU A 249 -15.01 -8.28 7.58
CA LEU A 249 -15.21 -6.98 6.95
C LEU A 249 -15.80 -5.95 7.93
N GLU A 250 -16.76 -6.35 8.76
CA GLU A 250 -17.33 -5.47 9.79
C GLU A 250 -16.29 -5.03 10.81
N ASP A 251 -15.39 -5.94 11.19
CA ASP A 251 -14.26 -5.65 12.08
C ASP A 251 -13.27 -4.71 11.40
N LEU A 252 -12.80 -5.01 10.18
CA LEU A 252 -11.88 -4.16 9.40
C LEU A 252 -12.44 -2.74 9.23
N LEU A 253 -13.75 -2.58 9.07
CA LEU A 253 -14.40 -1.26 8.97
C LEU A 253 -14.35 -0.44 10.27
N GLN A 254 -14.06 -1.05 11.42
CA GLN A 254 -13.83 -0.33 12.69
C GLN A 254 -12.39 0.12 12.88
N ALA A 255 -11.47 -0.25 11.98
CA ALA A 255 -10.07 0.12 12.11
C ALA A 255 -9.88 1.63 11.93
N GLN A 256 -9.05 2.24 12.77
CA GLN A 256 -8.77 3.67 12.73
C GLN A 256 -7.28 3.95 12.57
N PHE A 257 -6.94 4.85 11.65
CA PHE A 257 -5.57 5.32 11.50
C PHE A 257 -5.10 6.00 12.80
N THR A 258 -4.08 5.40 13.41
CA THR A 258 -3.62 5.75 14.75
C THR A 258 -2.11 5.94 14.74
N VAL A 259 -1.65 7.01 15.39
CA VAL A 259 -0.22 7.25 15.63
C VAL A 259 0.08 7.10 17.11
N PHE A 260 0.97 6.19 17.47
CA PHE A 260 1.23 5.85 18.86
C PHE A 260 2.69 5.52 19.14
N TYR A 261 3.05 5.45 20.43
CA TYR A 261 4.36 5.00 20.87
C TYR A 261 4.24 4.17 22.15
N ILE A 262 5.15 3.21 22.32
CA ILE A 262 5.18 2.32 23.47
C ILE A 262 5.73 3.07 24.69
N THR A 263 5.02 3.00 25.82
CA THR A 263 5.43 3.61 27.09
C THR A 263 6.01 2.60 28.07
N ARG A 264 5.40 1.41 28.17
CA ARG A 264 5.87 0.32 29.02
C ARG A 264 5.50 -1.04 28.44
N VAL A 265 6.32 -2.03 28.75
CA VAL A 265 5.96 -3.45 28.60
C VAL A 265 5.16 -3.85 29.83
N ILE A 266 3.99 -4.45 29.61
CA ILE A 266 3.11 -4.92 30.69
C ILE A 266 3.56 -6.31 31.12
N ASN A 267 3.68 -7.23 30.16
CA ASN A 267 4.14 -8.60 30.33
C ASN A 267 4.75 -9.13 29.01
N GLN A 268 4.92 -10.46 28.88
CA GLN A 268 5.48 -11.08 27.67
C GLN A 268 4.57 -10.91 26.45
N ASP A 269 3.27 -10.72 26.66
CA ASP A 269 2.28 -10.74 25.59
C ASP A 269 1.76 -9.34 25.24
N TRP A 270 1.94 -8.34 26.12
CA TRP A 270 1.30 -7.02 26.00
C TRP A 270 2.22 -5.84 26.31
N VAL A 271 2.01 -4.75 25.56
CA VAL A 271 2.57 -3.42 25.76
C VAL A 271 1.48 -2.37 25.96
N ASP A 272 1.83 -1.31 26.69
CA ASP A 272 1.00 -0.12 26.88
C ASP A 272 1.48 0.99 25.95
N CYS A 273 0.64 1.37 25.01
CA CYS A 273 0.87 2.38 24.00
C CYS A 273 0.09 3.64 24.33
N VAL A 274 0.60 4.80 23.90
CA VAL A 274 -0.10 6.07 24.01
C VAL A 274 -0.28 6.67 22.62
N ASN A 275 -1.52 6.99 22.27
CA ASN A 275 -1.84 7.76 21.07
C ASN A 275 -1.18 9.15 21.18
N LEU A 276 -0.37 9.51 20.18
CA LEU A 276 0.40 10.74 20.19
C LEU A 276 -0.48 11.99 20.29
N PHE A 277 -1.66 11.96 19.67
CA PHE A 277 -2.53 13.10 19.48
C PHE A 277 -3.60 13.22 20.56
N THR A 278 -4.28 12.11 20.88
CA THR A 278 -5.35 12.09 21.89
C THR A 278 -4.81 11.89 23.31
N GLY A 279 -3.63 11.27 23.46
CA GLY A 279 -3.10 10.87 24.76
C GLY A 279 -3.78 9.65 25.36
N GLU A 280 -4.68 9.01 24.63
CA GLU A 280 -5.36 7.79 25.04
C GLU A 280 -4.37 6.62 25.16
N HIS A 281 -4.59 5.79 26.17
CA HIS A 281 -3.83 4.58 26.40
C HIS A 281 -4.47 3.40 25.68
N ILE A 282 -3.67 2.71 24.88
CA ILE A 282 -4.10 1.56 24.07
C ILE A 282 -3.20 0.39 24.46
N LYS A 283 -3.78 -0.75 24.79
CA LYS A 283 -3.00 -1.98 24.97
C LYS A 283 -2.87 -2.65 23.61
N LEU A 284 -1.67 -3.08 23.27
CA LEU A 284 -1.41 -3.84 22.05
C LEU A 284 -0.48 -5.00 22.39
N PRO A 285 -0.49 -6.10 21.61
CA PRO A 285 0.42 -7.18 21.93
C PRO A 285 1.87 -6.80 21.75
N HIS A 286 2.73 -7.52 22.45
CA HIS A 286 4.15 -7.24 22.51
C HIS A 286 4.81 -7.51 21.14
N PRO A 287 5.40 -6.50 20.48
CA PRO A 287 6.15 -6.74 19.25
C PRO A 287 7.47 -7.44 19.61
N ASP A 288 7.84 -8.48 18.87
CA ASP A 288 9.04 -9.29 19.13
C ASP A 288 10.35 -8.53 18.77
N PHE A 289 10.65 -7.47 19.55
CA PHE A 289 11.79 -6.57 19.37
C PHE A 289 12.60 -6.38 20.66
N ASP A 290 13.81 -5.84 20.54
CA ASP A 290 14.60 -5.39 21.70
C ASP A 290 13.96 -4.16 22.37
N TYR A 291 13.60 -4.31 23.66
CA TYR A 291 13.04 -3.27 24.53
C TYR A 291 13.80 -1.93 24.51
N LYS A 292 15.13 -1.95 24.32
CA LYS A 292 15.93 -0.71 24.26
C LYS A 292 15.68 0.10 22.98
N LYS A 293 15.33 -0.55 21.88
CA LYS A 293 14.97 0.10 20.62
C LYS A 293 13.54 0.67 20.67
N MET A 294 12.62 -0.06 21.31
CA MET A 294 11.20 0.33 21.40
C MET A 294 10.94 1.75 21.91
N LYS A 295 11.72 2.24 22.88
CA LYS A 295 11.51 3.59 23.47
C LYS A 295 11.76 4.74 22.50
N LYS A 296 12.41 4.47 21.36
CA LYS A 296 12.72 5.46 20.32
C LYS A 296 11.82 5.32 19.10
N LEU A 297 10.92 4.34 19.09
CA LEU A 297 10.03 4.10 17.97
C LEU A 297 8.74 4.90 18.12
N ILE A 298 8.28 5.42 16.99
CA ILE A 298 6.89 5.82 16.78
C ILE A 298 6.28 4.85 15.78
N PHE A 299 5.00 4.58 15.95
CA PHE A 299 4.23 3.69 15.09
C PHE A 299 3.06 4.46 14.50
N TYR A 300 2.71 4.15 13.26
CA TYR A 300 1.48 4.60 12.63
C TYR A 300 0.90 3.52 11.72
N GLY A 301 -0.43 3.41 11.69
CA GLY A 301 -1.17 2.39 10.97
C GLY A 301 -2.57 2.24 11.54
N HIS A 302 -3.30 1.22 11.11
CA HIS A 302 -4.69 1.00 11.54
C HIS A 302 -4.76 0.12 12.80
N VAL A 303 -5.54 0.58 13.80
CA VAL A 303 -5.75 -0.11 15.08
C VAL A 303 -7.25 -0.21 15.37
N PHE A 304 -7.70 -1.32 15.97
CA PHE A 304 -9.10 -1.48 16.39
C PHE A 304 -9.38 -0.87 17.77
N SER A 305 -10.61 -0.40 17.94
CA SER A 305 -11.11 0.27 19.15
C SER A 305 -11.14 -0.63 20.40
N GLU A 306 -11.07 -1.95 20.28
CA GLU A 306 -11.07 -2.89 21.42
C GLU A 306 -9.68 -3.25 21.96
N GLY A 307 -8.61 -2.57 21.50
CA GLY A 307 -7.24 -2.84 21.99
C GLY A 307 -6.64 -4.12 21.42
N MET A 308 -7.19 -4.60 20.29
CA MET A 308 -6.56 -5.61 19.46
C MET A 308 -5.99 -4.89 18.23
N VAL A 309 -4.73 -5.16 17.91
CA VAL A 309 -4.18 -4.83 16.59
C VAL A 309 -4.70 -5.91 15.66
N ILE A 310 -5.24 -5.59 14.48
CA ILE A 310 -4.77 -6.13 13.20
C ILE A 310 -5.25 -5.23 12.04
N VAL A 311 -4.32 -4.57 11.35
CA VAL A 311 -4.24 -4.79 9.90
C VAL A 311 -2.77 -4.90 9.51
N ASN A 312 -2.50 -5.78 8.55
CA ASN A 312 -1.29 -6.20 7.83
C ASN A 312 0.02 -5.41 7.98
N TYR A 313 0.00 -4.10 8.24
CA TYR A 313 1.18 -3.27 8.20
C TYR A 313 1.08 -2.08 9.17
N VAL A 314 1.90 -2.10 10.23
CA VAL A 314 2.16 -0.93 11.07
C VAL A 314 3.56 -0.44 10.75
N THR A 315 3.67 0.78 10.23
CA THR A 315 4.97 1.38 9.97
C THR A 315 5.61 1.83 11.27
N SER A 316 6.90 1.56 11.43
CA SER A 316 7.67 2.00 12.58
C SER A 316 8.84 2.88 12.15
N MET A 317 9.12 3.93 12.91
CA MET A 317 10.22 4.85 12.62
C MET A 317 10.97 5.20 13.90
N GLU A 318 12.31 5.16 13.85
CA GLU A 318 13.14 5.68 14.93
C GLU A 318 13.10 7.21 14.95
N ILE A 319 12.55 7.79 16.02
CA ILE A 319 12.47 9.24 16.19
C ILE A 319 12.96 9.70 17.55
N SER A 320 13.65 10.84 17.56
CA SER A 320 14.00 11.51 18.81
C SER A 320 12.75 12.13 19.47
N PRO A 321 12.73 12.30 20.81
CA PRO A 321 11.61 12.98 21.49
C PRO A 321 11.35 14.39 20.99
N LYS A 322 12.39 15.10 20.53
CA LYS A 322 12.27 16.43 19.91
C LYS A 322 11.54 16.35 18.56
N LEU A 323 11.91 15.38 17.73
CA LEU A 323 11.26 15.15 16.44
C LEU A 323 9.81 14.72 16.62
N ARG A 324 9.53 13.85 17.58
CA ARG A 324 8.16 13.45 17.95
C ARG A 324 7.26 14.63 18.31
N ARG A 325 7.78 15.53 19.17
CA ARG A 325 7.05 16.75 19.55
C ARG A 325 6.76 17.62 18.33
N ARG A 326 7.74 17.74 17.44
CA ARG A 326 7.64 18.54 16.22
C ARG A 326 6.64 17.97 15.21
N ILE A 327 6.63 16.65 15.01
CA ILE A 327 5.59 15.95 14.23
C ILE A 327 4.22 16.23 14.83
N LYS A 328 4.07 16.14 16.16
CA LYS A 328 2.81 16.45 16.83
C LYS A 328 2.36 17.89 16.57
N GLU A 329 3.26 18.86 16.71
CA GLU A 329 2.99 20.28 16.45
C GLU A 329 2.57 20.52 14.98
N GLU A 330 3.26 19.88 14.03
CA GLU A 330 2.97 20.01 12.61
C GLU A 330 1.60 19.43 12.24
N VAL A 331 1.34 18.17 12.62
CA VAL A 331 0.06 17.50 12.31
C VAL A 331 -1.11 18.16 13.04
N THR A 332 -0.87 18.76 14.22
CA THR A 332 -1.88 19.62 14.87
C THR A 332 -2.21 20.83 14.02
N ARG A 333 -1.21 21.49 13.44
CA ARG A 333 -1.44 22.61 12.54
C ARG A 333 -2.18 22.18 11.28
N GLN A 334 -1.88 21.00 10.73
CA GLN A 334 -2.60 20.46 9.59
C GLN A 334 -4.08 20.25 9.91
N LYS A 335 -4.40 19.71 11.10
CA LYS A 335 -5.78 19.62 11.59
C LYS A 335 -6.43 21.00 11.77
N GLU A 336 -5.69 21.99 12.25
CA GLU A 336 -6.20 23.36 12.40
C GLU A 336 -6.52 23.99 11.03
N ILE A 337 -5.69 23.75 10.01
CA ILE A 337 -5.94 24.12 8.61
C ILE A 337 -7.22 23.45 8.11
N PHE A 338 -7.38 22.14 8.33
CA PHE A 338 -8.60 21.41 7.99
C PHE A 338 -9.83 21.96 8.73
N SER A 339 -9.65 22.44 9.97
CA SER A 339 -10.73 23.03 10.78
C SER A 339 -11.27 24.34 10.20
N ILE A 340 -10.58 24.97 9.25
CA ILE A 340 -11.12 26.11 8.48
C ILE A 340 -12.24 25.64 7.54
N GLN A 341 -12.13 24.42 6.98
CA GLN A 341 -13.19 23.82 6.15
C GLN A 341 -14.31 23.22 6.98
N VAL A 342 -13.92 22.54 8.06
CA VAL A 342 -14.83 21.82 8.96
C VAL A 342 -14.63 22.36 10.38
N PRO A 343 -15.32 23.46 10.74
CA PRO A 343 -15.19 24.05 12.07
C PRO A 343 -15.47 23.04 13.19
N GLY A 344 -14.51 22.86 14.08
CA GLY A 344 -14.63 21.92 15.20
C GLY A 344 -14.26 20.47 14.87
N ALA A 345 -13.66 20.20 13.71
CA ALA A 345 -13.21 18.87 13.31
C ALA A 345 -12.45 18.15 14.44
N THR A 346 -12.79 16.89 14.65
CA THR A 346 -12.13 15.94 15.56
C THR A 346 -10.84 15.39 14.94
N TRP A 347 -10.06 14.63 15.71
CA TRP A 347 -8.90 13.90 15.17
C TRP A 347 -9.32 12.80 14.22
N GLU A 348 -10.42 12.11 14.53
CA GLU A 348 -11.01 11.06 13.71
C GLU A 348 -11.41 11.61 12.34
N GLU A 349 -12.17 12.71 12.28
CA GLU A 349 -12.57 13.35 11.01
C GLU A 349 -11.38 13.86 10.20
N PHE A 350 -10.30 14.29 10.85
CA PHE A 350 -9.09 14.73 10.16
C PHE A 350 -8.32 13.54 9.58
N PHE A 351 -8.07 12.49 10.37
CA PHE A 351 -7.34 11.31 9.90
C PHE A 351 -8.13 10.51 8.86
N SER A 352 -9.44 10.40 9.01
CA SER A 352 -10.30 9.71 8.02
C SER A 352 -10.22 10.35 6.64
N ARG A 353 -9.78 11.61 6.51
CA ARG A 353 -9.62 12.30 5.23
C ARG A 353 -8.16 12.48 4.81
N HIS A 354 -7.28 12.75 5.76
CA HIS A 354 -5.93 13.23 5.51
C HIS A 354 -4.83 12.35 6.10
N ALA A 355 -5.11 11.07 6.42
CA ALA A 355 -4.09 10.11 6.86
C ALA A 355 -2.87 10.07 5.94
N ILE A 356 -3.05 10.13 4.62
CA ILE A 356 -1.95 10.16 3.66
C ILE A 356 -1.03 11.37 3.84
N THR A 357 -1.58 12.55 4.13
CA THR A 357 -0.80 13.75 4.44
C THR A 357 0.03 13.54 5.71
N VAL A 358 -0.54 12.86 6.71
CA VAL A 358 0.18 12.52 7.94
C VAL A 358 1.33 11.58 7.62
N ARG A 359 1.14 10.51 6.83
CA ARG A 359 2.22 9.61 6.39
C ARG A 359 3.37 10.39 5.74
N HIS A 360 3.05 11.21 4.74
CA HIS A 360 4.06 12.07 4.07
C HIS A 360 4.74 13.07 5.00
N THR A 361 4.06 13.53 6.05
CA THR A 361 4.68 14.40 7.05
C THR A 361 5.77 13.68 7.83
N PHE A 362 5.57 12.40 8.15
CA PHE A 362 6.58 11.57 8.76
C PHE A 362 7.75 11.36 7.80
N ASP A 363 7.48 11.03 6.54
CA ASP A 363 8.51 10.79 5.53
C ASP A 363 9.35 12.03 5.27
N VAL A 364 8.73 13.20 5.10
CA VAL A 364 9.45 14.46 4.86
C VAL A 364 10.32 14.84 6.06
N PHE A 365 9.86 14.63 7.29
CA PHE A 365 10.68 14.89 8.47
C PHE A 365 11.79 13.85 8.69
N GLY A 366 11.56 12.60 8.27
CA GLY A 366 12.55 11.53 8.33
C GLY A 366 13.66 11.67 7.28
N THR A 367 13.30 12.08 6.06
CA THR A 367 14.21 12.01 4.89
C THR A 367 14.74 13.36 4.43
N MET A 368 13.92 14.43 4.47
CA MET A 368 14.26 15.71 3.82
C MET A 368 14.81 16.77 4.76
N ALA A 369 14.88 16.50 6.06
CA ALA A 369 15.34 17.44 7.10
C ALA A 369 14.71 18.86 7.03
N LYS A 370 13.52 19.00 6.42
CA LYS A 370 12.80 20.29 6.33
C LYS A 370 12.48 20.83 7.71
N VAL A 371 12.44 22.16 7.90
CA VAL A 371 12.19 22.85 9.19
C VAL A 371 10.70 23.11 9.44
N ASN A 372 9.91 23.35 8.41
CA ASN A 372 8.45 23.38 8.45
C ASN A 372 7.94 22.87 7.12
N VAL A 373 6.77 22.23 7.09
CA VAL A 373 6.19 21.70 5.85
C VAL A 373 4.90 22.42 5.49
N THR A 374 4.15 22.93 6.46
CA THR A 374 3.00 23.82 6.24
C THR A 374 3.34 25.32 6.36
N PRO A 375 2.84 26.17 5.45
CA PRO A 375 2.97 27.62 5.56
C PRO A 375 2.21 28.20 6.78
N PHE A 376 2.90 28.94 7.64
CA PHE A 376 2.29 29.56 8.83
C PHE A 376 1.20 30.59 8.49
N ASN A 377 1.32 31.25 7.34
CA ASN A 377 0.38 32.29 6.93
C ASN A 377 -1.03 31.76 6.68
N GLN A 378 -1.24 30.47 6.43
CA GLN A 378 -2.58 29.92 6.18
C GLN A 378 -3.52 30.06 7.38
N MET A 379 -2.98 29.99 8.60
CA MET A 379 -3.75 30.07 9.86
C MET A 379 -4.10 31.49 10.29
N GLU A 380 -3.29 32.47 9.88
CA GLU A 380 -3.45 33.88 10.26
C GLU A 380 -4.36 34.66 9.30
N ARG A 381 -4.82 34.02 8.21
CA ARG A 381 -5.65 34.65 7.20
C ARG A 381 -7.07 34.89 7.71
N VAL A 382 -7.55 36.09 7.49
CA VAL A 382 -8.94 36.47 7.71
C VAL A 382 -9.67 36.29 6.38
N PHE A 383 -10.73 35.47 6.38
CA PHE A 383 -11.51 35.23 5.18
C PHE A 383 -12.71 36.17 5.10
N PRO A 384 -13.18 36.53 3.89
CA PRO A 384 -14.38 37.33 3.74
C PRO A 384 -15.61 36.67 4.40
N GLU A 385 -16.33 37.42 5.23
CA GLU A 385 -17.51 36.91 5.95
C GLU A 385 -18.77 36.86 5.08
N ILE A 386 -19.52 35.78 5.19
CA ILE A 386 -20.81 35.60 4.52
C ILE A 386 -21.93 36.00 5.48
N ALA A 387 -22.61 37.11 5.19
CA ALA A 387 -23.66 37.64 6.07
C ALA A 387 -24.91 36.75 6.16
N ALA A 388 -25.36 36.17 5.04
CA ALA A 388 -26.48 35.23 5.01
C ALA A 388 -26.44 34.38 3.72
N PRO A 389 -26.55 33.04 3.82
CA PRO A 389 -26.50 32.17 2.66
C PRO A 389 -27.76 32.32 1.79
N LYS A 390 -27.56 32.54 0.49
CA LYS A 390 -28.58 32.61 -0.56
C LYS A 390 -28.48 31.43 -1.51
N ALA A 391 -29.58 31.08 -2.18
CA ALA A 391 -29.55 30.06 -3.22
C ALA A 391 -28.64 30.47 -4.40
N VAL A 392 -27.84 29.53 -4.88
CA VAL A 392 -26.95 29.72 -6.05
C VAL A 392 -27.63 29.27 -7.33
N ASN A 393 -27.10 29.70 -8.48
CA ASN A 393 -27.59 29.22 -9.77
C ASN A 393 -27.29 27.72 -9.93
N GLN A 394 -28.36 26.92 -10.05
CA GLN A 394 -28.24 25.46 -10.07
C GLN A 394 -27.68 24.91 -11.38
N ASP A 395 -27.88 25.61 -12.50
CA ASP A 395 -27.33 25.20 -13.79
C ASP A 395 -25.79 25.23 -13.78
N VAL A 396 -25.19 26.20 -13.06
CA VAL A 396 -23.73 26.22 -12.85
C VAL A 396 -23.30 24.99 -12.07
N MET A 397 -24.01 24.64 -10.98
CA MET A 397 -23.68 23.49 -10.13
C MET A 397 -23.79 22.15 -10.88
N VAL A 398 -24.82 21.98 -11.70
CA VAL A 398 -25.02 20.77 -12.51
C VAL A 398 -23.89 20.62 -13.54
N LEU A 399 -23.58 21.69 -14.27
CA LEU A 399 -22.48 21.65 -15.26
C LEU A 399 -21.12 21.45 -14.59
N LEU A 400 -20.85 22.13 -13.48
CA LEU A 400 -19.63 21.99 -12.70
C LEU A 400 -19.44 20.54 -12.27
N SER A 401 -20.45 19.95 -11.64
CA SER A 401 -20.37 18.59 -11.09
C SER A 401 -20.22 17.54 -12.19
N GLY A 402 -20.99 17.66 -13.29
CA GLY A 402 -20.92 16.71 -14.40
C GLY A 402 -19.57 16.74 -15.12
N GLN A 403 -19.03 17.94 -15.39
CA GLN A 403 -17.77 18.08 -16.12
C GLN A 403 -16.56 17.75 -15.25
N MET A 404 -16.55 18.11 -13.96
CA MET A 404 -15.44 17.75 -13.07
C MET A 404 -15.28 16.23 -12.94
N ARG A 405 -16.38 15.47 -12.85
CA ARG A 405 -16.30 13.99 -12.85
C ARG A 405 -15.72 13.43 -14.15
N GLN A 406 -16.09 13.99 -15.30
CA GLN A 406 -15.52 13.59 -16.60
C GLN A 406 -14.04 13.95 -16.74
N LEU A 407 -13.55 14.92 -15.97
CA LEU A 407 -12.16 15.34 -15.92
C LEU A 407 -11.34 14.58 -14.85
N GLY A 408 -11.91 13.57 -14.19
CA GLY A 408 -11.22 12.75 -13.19
C GLY A 408 -11.14 13.35 -11.78
N PHE A 409 -11.87 14.43 -11.49
CA PHE A 409 -11.94 14.96 -10.12
C PHE A 409 -12.79 14.08 -9.21
N SER A 410 -12.38 13.94 -7.95
CA SER A 410 -13.12 13.17 -6.96
C SER A 410 -14.48 13.81 -6.61
N ALA A 411 -15.40 13.01 -6.07
CA ALA A 411 -16.65 13.51 -5.53
C ALA A 411 -16.44 14.57 -4.43
N HIS A 412 -15.36 14.44 -3.66
CA HIS A 412 -14.96 15.46 -2.69
C HIS A 412 -14.51 16.76 -3.35
N ASP A 413 -13.70 16.69 -4.42
CA ASP A 413 -13.28 17.86 -5.18
C ASP A 413 -14.47 18.62 -5.77
N VAL A 414 -15.47 17.89 -6.28
CA VAL A 414 -16.72 18.47 -6.76
C VAL A 414 -17.44 19.25 -5.66
N LYS A 415 -17.47 18.71 -4.43
CA LYS A 415 -18.05 19.38 -3.26
C LYS A 415 -17.29 20.66 -2.92
N LEU A 416 -15.96 20.62 -2.86
CA LEU A 416 -15.11 21.77 -2.55
C LEU A 416 -15.20 22.86 -3.62
N ALA A 417 -15.17 22.50 -4.91
CA ALA A 417 -15.37 23.45 -6.01
C ALA A 417 -16.77 24.07 -6.00
N GLY A 418 -17.79 23.27 -5.64
CA GLY A 418 -19.15 23.76 -5.39
C GLY A 418 -19.22 24.77 -4.26
N GLN A 419 -18.49 24.53 -3.16
CA GLN A 419 -18.36 25.48 -2.05
C GLN A 419 -17.63 26.76 -2.49
N LEU A 420 -16.59 26.66 -3.32
CA LEU A 420 -15.87 27.81 -3.89
C LEU A 420 -16.83 28.70 -4.69
N TRP A 421 -17.59 28.10 -5.61
CA TRP A 421 -18.62 28.81 -6.36
C TRP A 421 -19.68 29.44 -5.43
N HIS A 422 -20.12 28.68 -4.43
CA HIS A 422 -21.12 29.14 -3.50
C HIS A 422 -20.64 30.38 -2.72
N GLN A 423 -19.45 30.32 -2.11
CA GLN A 423 -18.88 31.45 -1.37
C GLN A 423 -18.70 32.68 -2.27
N PHE A 424 -18.24 32.50 -3.51
CA PHE A 424 -18.13 33.61 -4.46
C PHE A 424 -19.48 34.27 -4.72
N ASN A 425 -20.53 33.48 -4.95
CA ASN A 425 -21.86 34.00 -5.24
C ASN A 425 -22.47 34.75 -4.04
N GLN A 426 -22.15 34.33 -2.81
CA GLN A 426 -22.59 35.03 -1.61
C GLN A 426 -21.98 36.43 -1.47
N LEU A 427 -20.67 36.53 -1.73
CA LEU A 427 -19.92 37.78 -1.62
C LEU A 427 -20.14 38.71 -2.82
N ASN A 428 -20.41 38.13 -3.99
CA ASN A 428 -20.61 38.85 -5.22
C ASN A 428 -21.76 38.24 -6.04
N PRO A 429 -23.02 38.65 -5.76
CA PRO A 429 -24.17 38.19 -6.51
C PRO A 429 -24.07 38.58 -7.99
N VAL A 430 -23.91 37.57 -8.86
CA VAL A 430 -23.81 37.76 -10.31
C VAL A 430 -25.06 37.26 -11.03
N VAL A 431 -25.52 38.00 -12.03
CA VAL A 431 -26.55 37.52 -12.97
C VAL A 431 -25.90 36.53 -13.93
N VAL A 432 -26.21 35.24 -13.76
CA VAL A 432 -25.68 34.15 -14.58
C VAL A 432 -26.42 34.11 -15.91
N ARG A 433 -25.78 34.58 -16.99
CA ARG A 433 -26.32 34.48 -18.36
C ARG A 433 -25.94 33.20 -19.08
N LYS A 434 -24.68 32.76 -18.95
CA LYS A 434 -24.16 31.52 -19.53
C LYS A 434 -23.49 30.69 -18.42
N PRO A 435 -24.20 29.71 -17.84
CA PRO A 435 -23.70 28.90 -16.72
C PRO A 435 -22.34 28.23 -16.98
N ALA A 436 -22.13 27.72 -18.20
CA ALA A 436 -20.88 27.06 -18.60
C ALA A 436 -19.62 27.91 -18.39
N VAL A 437 -19.70 29.24 -18.52
CA VAL A 437 -18.53 30.12 -18.33
C VAL A 437 -18.11 30.15 -16.86
N TRP A 438 -19.08 30.16 -15.94
CA TRP A 438 -18.80 30.17 -14.51
C TRP A 438 -18.35 28.81 -14.01
N ALA A 439 -18.91 27.73 -14.55
CA ALA A 439 -18.44 26.37 -14.25
C ALA A 439 -16.98 26.20 -14.70
N ALA A 440 -16.64 26.54 -15.95
CA ALA A 440 -15.26 26.47 -16.45
C ALA A 440 -14.28 27.34 -15.64
N ALA A 441 -14.67 28.57 -15.31
CA ALA A 441 -13.86 29.46 -14.48
C ALA A 441 -13.65 28.93 -13.05
N THR A 442 -14.64 28.24 -12.50
CA THR A 442 -14.57 27.60 -11.18
C THR A 442 -13.60 26.42 -11.21
N VAL A 443 -13.70 25.53 -12.20
CA VAL A 443 -12.74 24.42 -12.37
C VAL A 443 -11.32 24.95 -12.55
N HIS A 444 -11.13 25.99 -13.36
CA HIS A 444 -9.82 26.62 -13.56
C HIS A 444 -9.28 27.23 -12.26
N ALA A 445 -10.13 27.88 -11.46
CA ALA A 445 -9.69 28.45 -10.20
C ALA A 445 -9.32 27.37 -9.19
N TYR A 446 -10.13 26.32 -9.10
CA TYR A 446 -9.95 25.18 -8.20
C TYR A 446 -8.69 24.37 -8.52
N SER A 447 -8.47 24.02 -9.79
CA SER A 447 -7.25 23.31 -10.19
C SER A 447 -6.00 24.15 -9.92
N ALA A 448 -6.07 25.46 -10.12
CA ALA A 448 -4.94 26.37 -9.90
C ALA A 448 -4.51 26.50 -8.42
N ILE A 449 -5.43 26.27 -7.47
CA ILE A 449 -5.11 26.33 -6.03
C ILE A 449 -4.68 24.97 -5.45
N ASN A 450 -5.06 23.85 -6.06
CA ASN A 450 -4.84 22.50 -5.52
C ASN A 450 -3.82 21.66 -6.30
N ALA A 451 -3.87 21.68 -7.64
CA ALA A 451 -3.19 20.69 -8.45
C ALA A 451 -1.70 20.98 -8.64
N SER A 452 -0.93 19.91 -8.86
CA SER A 452 0.44 20.01 -9.40
C SER A 452 0.45 20.59 -10.82
N HIS A 453 -0.54 20.20 -11.64
CA HIS A 453 -0.73 20.70 -13.00
C HIS A 453 -2.03 21.48 -13.14
N VAL A 454 -1.92 22.76 -13.49
CA VAL A 454 -3.07 23.64 -13.68
C VAL A 454 -3.71 23.37 -15.04
N LEU A 455 -4.99 23.02 -15.05
CA LEU A 455 -5.76 22.89 -16.29
C LEU A 455 -5.80 24.23 -17.04
N SER A 456 -5.42 24.20 -18.31
CA SER A 456 -5.37 25.40 -19.14
C SER A 456 -6.78 25.97 -19.38
N ALA A 457 -6.88 27.30 -19.50
CA ALA A 457 -8.14 27.93 -19.83
C ALA A 457 -8.63 27.56 -21.24
N ASP A 458 -7.73 27.22 -22.17
CA ASP A 458 -8.07 26.82 -23.54
C ASP A 458 -8.72 25.43 -23.56
N SER A 459 -8.13 24.45 -22.86
CA SER A 459 -8.74 23.12 -22.73
C SER A 459 -10.09 23.18 -22.03
N LEU A 460 -10.22 23.97 -20.96
CA LEU A 460 -11.51 24.17 -20.29
C LEU A 460 -12.51 24.94 -21.16
N ALA A 461 -12.06 25.87 -22.00
CA ALA A 461 -12.94 26.57 -22.92
C ALA A 461 -13.53 25.63 -23.98
N GLU A 462 -12.73 24.70 -24.49
CA GLU A 462 -13.16 23.65 -25.41
C GLU A 462 -14.19 22.71 -24.75
N VAL A 463 -13.84 22.13 -23.60
CA VAL A 463 -14.71 21.20 -22.85
C VAL A 463 -16.07 21.82 -22.53
N PHE A 464 -16.10 23.09 -22.11
CA PHE A 464 -17.34 23.78 -21.73
C PHE A 464 -18.03 24.53 -22.87
N GLY A 465 -17.48 24.55 -24.09
CA GLY A 465 -18.04 25.28 -25.23
C GLY A 465 -18.13 26.79 -25.00
N VAL A 466 -17.08 27.39 -24.44
CA VAL A 466 -16.98 28.82 -24.11
C VAL A 466 -15.70 29.44 -24.69
N SER A 467 -15.48 30.74 -24.48
CA SER A 467 -14.22 31.39 -24.90
C SER A 467 -13.20 31.38 -23.76
N ALA A 468 -11.93 31.09 -24.07
CA ALA A 468 -10.85 31.12 -23.08
C ALA A 468 -10.74 32.49 -22.36
N SER A 469 -10.94 33.59 -23.10
CA SER A 469 -10.98 34.95 -22.52
C SER A 469 -12.05 35.10 -21.43
N SER A 470 -13.23 34.50 -21.64
CA SER A 470 -14.30 34.52 -20.63
C SER A 470 -13.99 33.66 -19.40
N VAL A 471 -13.29 32.53 -19.58
CA VAL A 471 -12.79 31.69 -18.48
C VAL A 471 -11.78 32.47 -17.64
N TYR A 472 -10.76 33.07 -18.26
CA TYR A 472 -9.75 33.88 -17.56
C TYR A 472 -10.37 35.06 -16.81
N THR A 473 -11.26 35.81 -17.48
CA THR A 473 -11.89 37.00 -16.89
C THR A 473 -12.65 36.64 -15.61
N ASN A 474 -13.45 35.55 -15.64
CA ASN A 474 -14.22 35.14 -14.49
C ASN A 474 -13.39 34.43 -13.42
N ARG A 475 -12.34 33.70 -13.81
CA ARG A 475 -11.35 33.13 -12.87
C ARG A 475 -10.64 34.24 -12.08
N ASN A 476 -10.22 35.32 -12.74
CA ASN A 476 -9.62 36.47 -12.05
C ASN A 476 -10.61 37.18 -11.11
N ARG A 477 -11.91 37.18 -11.44
CA ARG A 477 -12.95 37.68 -10.52
C ARG A 477 -13.10 36.79 -9.30
N LEU A 478 -13.10 35.46 -9.47
CA LEU A 478 -13.11 34.50 -8.36
C LEU A 478 -11.93 34.76 -7.42
N TYR A 479 -10.71 34.83 -7.96
CA TYR A 479 -9.50 35.13 -7.19
C TYR A 479 -9.59 36.46 -6.43
N LYS A 480 -10.07 37.52 -7.10
CA LYS A 480 -10.15 38.85 -6.48
C LYS A 480 -11.18 38.91 -5.36
N VAL A 481 -12.37 38.33 -5.56
CA VAL A 481 -13.48 38.43 -4.59
C VAL A 481 -13.26 37.52 -3.39
N LEU A 482 -12.75 36.31 -3.63
CA LEU A 482 -12.50 35.35 -2.56
C LEU A 482 -11.12 35.52 -1.93
N GLU A 483 -10.26 36.35 -2.53
CA GLU A 483 -8.85 36.47 -2.14
C GLU A 483 -8.16 35.09 -2.18
N LEU A 484 -8.33 34.36 -3.29
CA LEU A 484 -7.78 33.01 -3.42
C LEU A 484 -6.25 33.05 -3.51
N GLU A 485 -5.63 32.14 -2.77
CA GLU A 485 -4.19 31.86 -2.83
C GLU A 485 -3.96 30.38 -3.14
N LYS A 486 -2.72 30.03 -3.51
CA LYS A 486 -2.34 28.63 -3.69
C LYS A 486 -2.50 27.90 -2.34
N PHE A 487 -3.10 26.71 -2.37
CA PHE A 487 -3.45 25.94 -1.18
C PHE A 487 -4.37 26.70 -0.21
N ASP A 488 -5.36 27.42 -0.74
CA ASP A 488 -6.34 28.12 0.10
C ASP A 488 -7.08 27.11 1.00
N PRO A 489 -7.00 27.25 2.34
CA PRO A 489 -7.44 26.22 3.26
C PRO A 489 -8.94 25.96 3.20
N ARG A 490 -9.77 26.89 2.69
CA ARG A 490 -11.22 26.72 2.56
C ARG A 490 -11.64 25.70 1.50
N PHE A 491 -10.77 25.45 0.52
CA PHE A 491 -11.06 24.62 -0.66
C PHE A 491 -9.91 23.66 -0.96
N LEU A 492 -9.16 23.28 0.06
CA LEU A 492 -7.95 22.46 -0.06
C LEU A 492 -8.34 20.99 -0.19
N SER A 493 -7.98 20.38 -1.33
CA SER A 493 -8.20 18.94 -1.58
C SER A 493 -7.15 18.08 -0.89
N GLU A 494 -7.35 16.75 -0.86
CA GLU A 494 -6.33 15.80 -0.39
C GLU A 494 -4.99 15.98 -1.13
N GLU A 495 -5.05 16.08 -2.46
CA GLU A 495 -3.89 16.30 -3.33
C GLU A 495 -3.24 17.67 -3.03
N GLY A 496 -4.04 18.72 -2.88
CA GLY A 496 -3.55 20.05 -2.54
C GLY A 496 -2.87 20.07 -1.16
N PHE A 497 -3.45 19.36 -0.19
CA PHE A 497 -2.88 19.21 1.13
C PHE A 497 -1.51 18.53 1.07
N LEU A 498 -1.42 17.41 0.35
CA LEU A 498 -0.18 16.69 0.12
C LEU A 498 0.89 17.58 -0.52
N PHE A 499 0.59 18.21 -1.65
CA PHE A 499 1.56 19.06 -2.35
C PHE A 499 1.99 20.29 -1.55
N SER A 500 1.14 20.78 -0.63
CA SER A 500 1.51 21.89 0.24
C SER A 500 2.75 21.56 1.09
N LEU A 501 2.91 20.31 1.54
CA LEU A 501 4.06 19.83 2.33
C LEU A 501 5.40 19.98 1.60
N PHE A 502 5.36 19.88 0.27
CA PHE A 502 6.56 19.92 -0.58
C PHE A 502 6.84 21.32 -1.14
N SER A 503 5.89 22.25 -1.02
CA SER A 503 5.94 23.58 -1.63
C SER A 503 6.78 24.62 -0.89
N THR A 504 7.21 24.31 0.34
CA THR A 504 7.94 25.20 1.26
C THR A 504 9.45 25.12 1.16
#